data_AF-A0A432ILB6-F1
#
_entry.id   AF-A0A432ILB6-F1
#
_cell.length_a   1.000
_cell.length_b   1.000
_cell.length_c   1.000
_cell.angle_alpha   90.00
_cell.angle_beta   90.00
_cell.angle_gamma   90.00
#
_symmetry.space_group_name_H-M   'P 1'
#
loop_
_entity.id
_entity.type
_entity.pdbx_description
1 polymer ?
#
loop_
_entity_poly.entity_id
_entity_poly.type
_entity_poly.pdbx_seq_one_letter_code
_entity_poly.pdbx_strand_id
1 'polypeptide(L)'
;MMRRTRLPGSVLLTLLCVLLPTAGWPTSIQSDKIQSDKIESLVAAELQRVATEEDQVRYRGQYAALVPLGSAAGQFLLSMLLDEDRPLATRRRAANALHDVATSDLLEPLRQAMGDLLLEPWVETEVGLLLARLGDRQTLDRWIRQLRRVTDRIPTTVTLAEILEGLGRLGDLQFRSEALGAATATHRRRIALMKDLIPRVPERLQKPLNDEMQAIHYNLACCLALTGKIDAAFEATEQSLQSSTIRITMVQVDGDLRALREDARWSDWLSKQIEDKVPASQTPEAEEQRR
;
A
#
# COMPACT_ATOMS: atom_id res chain seq x y z
N MET A 1 94.22 52.70 -16.66
CA MET A 1 93.80 51.29 -16.46
C MET A 1 92.38 51.18 -17.00
N MET A 2 92.21 50.68 -18.25
CA MET A 2 91.83 49.28 -18.58
C MET A 2 90.44 48.92 -18.04
N ARG A 3 89.47 48.38 -18.79
CA ARG A 3 89.40 47.85 -20.16
C ARG A 3 87.90 47.70 -20.53
N ARG A 4 87.63 47.77 -21.84
CA ARG A 4 86.39 47.36 -22.54
C ARG A 4 86.04 45.88 -22.28
N THR A 5 84.75 45.52 -22.43
CA THR A 5 84.30 44.36 -23.23
C THR A 5 82.83 44.52 -23.69
N ARG A 6 82.54 43.91 -24.86
CA ARG A 6 81.32 43.98 -25.68
C ARG A 6 80.53 42.65 -25.62
N LEU A 7 79.19 42.74 -25.77
CA LEU A 7 78.20 41.88 -26.51
C LEU A 7 78.15 40.35 -26.22
N PRO A 8 77.13 39.54 -26.64
CA PRO A 8 75.98 39.74 -27.54
C PRO A 8 74.59 39.27 -26.95
N GLY A 9 73.43 39.64 -27.49
CA GLY A 9 72.69 38.94 -28.56
C GLY A 9 71.80 37.80 -28.04
N SER A 10 70.46 37.95 -28.07
CA SER A 10 69.50 36.83 -28.16
C SER A 10 68.09 37.30 -28.51
N VAL A 11 67.57 36.62 -29.52
CA VAL A 11 66.28 36.75 -30.20
C VAL A 11 65.11 36.58 -29.23
N LEU A 12 64.15 37.52 -29.24
CA LEU A 12 62.86 37.36 -28.58
C LEU A 12 61.98 36.48 -29.49
N LEU A 13 61.91 35.17 -29.20
CA LEU A 13 61.01 34.24 -29.87
C LEU A 13 59.65 34.28 -29.16
N THR A 14 58.64 34.67 -29.93
CA THR A 14 57.22 34.65 -29.61
C THR A 14 56.77 33.24 -29.22
N LEU A 15 56.23 33.06 -28.01
CA LEU A 15 55.39 31.92 -27.66
C LEU A 15 54.04 32.45 -27.21
N LEU A 16 53.13 32.45 -28.19
CA LEU A 16 51.72 32.75 -28.04
C LEU A 16 51.11 31.63 -27.17
N CYS A 17 50.86 31.90 -25.88
CA CYS A 17 49.98 31.07 -25.07
C CYS A 17 48.57 31.21 -25.63
N VAL A 18 48.15 30.27 -26.48
CA VAL A 18 46.75 30.08 -26.80
C VAL A 18 46.08 29.54 -25.54
N LEU A 19 45.47 30.44 -24.77
CA LEU A 19 44.44 30.11 -23.80
C LEU A 19 43.24 29.56 -24.57
N LEU A 20 43.16 28.24 -24.70
CA LEU A 20 41.89 27.60 -25.02
C LEU A 20 41.00 27.74 -23.79
N PRO A 21 39.78 28.31 -23.91
CA PRO A 21 38.82 28.23 -22.83
C PRO A 21 38.39 26.78 -22.71
N THR A 22 38.70 26.14 -21.58
CA THR A 22 38.09 24.89 -21.19
C THR A 22 36.61 25.16 -20.96
N ALA A 23 35.79 24.94 -21.99
CA ALA A 23 34.37 24.77 -21.84
C ALA A 23 34.15 23.54 -20.95
N GLY A 24 34.05 23.76 -19.64
CA GLY A 24 33.54 22.77 -18.70
C GLY A 24 32.09 22.50 -19.05
N TRP A 25 31.83 21.40 -19.74
CA TRP A 25 30.48 20.88 -19.88
C TRP A 25 29.96 20.50 -18.48
N PRO A 26 28.68 20.73 -18.16
CA PRO A 26 28.16 20.51 -16.82
C PRO A 26 28.02 19.01 -16.55
N THR A 27 29.08 18.39 -16.03
CA THR A 27 29.13 16.98 -15.63
C THR A 27 28.09 16.63 -14.55
N SER A 28 27.61 17.61 -13.77
CA SER A 28 26.58 17.42 -12.75
C SER A 28 25.20 17.12 -13.31
N ILE A 29 24.77 17.84 -14.37
CA ILE A 29 23.44 17.67 -14.97
C ILE A 29 23.29 16.26 -15.57
N GLN A 30 24.37 15.74 -16.15
CA GLN A 30 24.38 14.41 -16.75
C GLN A 30 24.38 13.30 -15.69
N SER A 31 25.06 13.48 -14.55
CA SER A 31 25.01 12.49 -13.45
C SER A 31 23.64 12.44 -12.78
N ASP A 32 23.03 13.61 -12.54
CA ASP A 32 21.72 13.70 -11.88
C ASP A 32 20.63 13.05 -12.74
N LYS A 33 20.69 13.27 -14.06
CA LYS A 33 19.77 12.62 -15.00
C LYS A 33 19.93 11.10 -15.01
N ILE A 34 21.16 10.58 -15.06
CA ILE A 34 21.43 9.14 -15.03
C ILE A 34 20.90 8.51 -13.72
N GLN A 35 21.02 9.22 -12.61
CA GLN A 35 20.51 8.77 -11.32
C GLN A 35 18.97 8.76 -11.29
N SER A 36 18.32 9.79 -11.85
CA SER A 36 16.86 9.83 -12.02
C SER A 36 16.37 8.66 -12.86
N ASP A 37 16.92 8.48 -14.06
CA ASP A 37 16.53 7.41 -14.99
C ASP A 37 16.66 6.02 -14.34
N LYS A 38 17.70 5.83 -13.51
CA LYS A 38 17.89 4.60 -12.75
C LYS A 38 16.81 4.37 -11.69
N ILE A 39 16.44 5.40 -10.93
CA ILE A 39 15.38 5.31 -9.91
C ILE A 39 14.04 5.00 -10.56
N GLU A 40 13.72 5.70 -11.64
CA GLU A 40 12.48 5.50 -12.40
C GLU A 40 12.37 4.06 -12.91
N SER A 41 13.48 3.52 -13.46
CA SER A 41 13.54 2.13 -13.91
C SER A 41 13.35 1.12 -12.78
N LEU A 42 13.97 1.34 -11.62
CA LEU A 42 13.83 0.45 -10.45
C LEU A 42 12.41 0.49 -9.88
N VAL A 43 11.81 1.69 -9.79
CA VAL A 43 10.40 1.84 -9.38
C VAL A 43 9.48 1.12 -10.35
N ALA A 44 9.63 1.35 -11.65
CA ALA A 44 8.79 0.70 -12.67
C ALA A 44 8.89 -0.83 -12.62
N ALA A 45 10.11 -1.36 -12.45
CA ALA A 45 10.34 -2.80 -12.32
C ALA A 45 9.61 -3.39 -11.11
N GLU A 46 9.68 -2.73 -9.95
CA GLU A 46 9.02 -3.23 -8.74
C GLU A 46 7.49 -3.12 -8.82
N LEU A 47 6.96 -2.01 -9.37
CA LEU A 47 5.52 -1.89 -9.60
C LEU A 47 5.00 -3.01 -10.53
N GLN A 48 5.79 -3.39 -11.53
CA GLN A 48 5.45 -4.48 -12.45
C GLN A 48 5.56 -5.86 -11.79
N ARG A 49 6.57 -6.08 -10.94
CA ARG A 49 6.70 -7.31 -10.15
C ARG A 49 5.46 -7.54 -9.29
N VAL A 50 5.08 -6.54 -8.48
CA VAL A 50 3.89 -6.61 -7.64
C VAL A 50 2.62 -6.81 -8.48
N ALA A 51 2.49 -6.12 -9.62
CA ALA A 51 1.36 -6.30 -10.54
C ALA A 51 1.23 -7.74 -11.09
N THR A 52 2.33 -8.49 -11.14
CA THR A 52 2.36 -9.83 -11.73
C THR A 52 2.18 -10.91 -10.65
N GLU A 53 2.79 -10.71 -9.49
CA GLU A 53 2.93 -11.74 -8.45
C GLU A 53 1.90 -11.57 -7.32
N GLU A 54 1.49 -10.34 -7.01
CA GLU A 54 0.85 -10.01 -5.73
C GLU A 54 -0.35 -9.05 -5.84
N ASP A 55 -0.83 -8.73 -7.06
CA ASP A 55 -1.90 -7.75 -7.32
C ASP A 55 -3.27 -8.13 -6.70
N GLN A 56 -3.38 -9.34 -6.14
CA GLN A 56 -4.60 -9.83 -5.48
C GLN A 56 -4.84 -9.21 -4.09
N VAL A 57 -3.79 -8.69 -3.43
CA VAL A 57 -3.85 -8.17 -2.07
C VAL A 57 -2.96 -6.94 -1.91
N ARG A 58 -3.28 -6.10 -0.93
CA ARG A 58 -2.47 -4.95 -0.52
C ARG A 58 -2.13 -5.12 0.95
N TYR A 59 -0.85 -5.02 1.29
CA TYR A 59 -0.37 -5.11 2.66
C TYR A 59 0.88 -4.23 2.84
N ARG A 60 1.29 -4.01 4.09
CA ARG A 60 2.46 -3.18 4.40
C ARG A 60 3.78 -3.91 4.10
N GLY A 61 4.72 -3.23 3.46
CA GLY A 61 6.01 -3.79 3.08
C GLY A 61 5.99 -4.53 1.74
N GLN A 62 4.87 -4.50 1.03
CA GLN A 62 4.74 -5.07 -0.32
C GLN A 62 5.76 -4.46 -1.31
N TYR A 63 6.20 -3.21 -1.06
CA TYR A 63 7.19 -2.49 -1.84
C TYR A 63 8.50 -2.27 -1.07
N ALA A 64 8.86 -3.17 -0.14
CA ALA A 64 10.06 -3.07 0.68
C ALA A 64 11.36 -2.89 -0.14
N ALA A 65 11.41 -3.42 -1.36
CA ALA A 65 12.54 -3.27 -2.28
C ALA A 65 12.82 -1.81 -2.68
N LEU A 66 11.82 -0.92 -2.59
CA LEU A 66 11.96 0.50 -2.90
C LEU A 66 12.44 1.34 -1.72
N VAL A 67 12.36 0.82 -0.49
CA VAL A 67 12.74 1.56 0.74
C VAL A 67 14.19 2.07 0.69
N PRO A 68 15.20 1.31 0.23
CA PRO A 68 16.58 1.80 0.14
C PRO A 68 16.78 2.98 -0.82
N LEU A 69 15.85 3.22 -1.75
CA LEU A 69 15.91 4.35 -2.69
C LEU A 69 15.51 5.68 -2.04
N GLY A 70 14.88 5.62 -0.85
CA GLY A 70 14.58 6.76 0.01
C GLY A 70 13.74 7.84 -0.67
N SER A 71 14.03 9.10 -0.32
CA SER A 71 13.22 10.26 -0.70
C SER A 71 13.07 10.44 -2.21
N ALA A 72 14.07 10.03 -3.00
CA ALA A 72 14.02 10.18 -4.45
C ALA A 72 12.96 9.26 -5.10
N ALA A 73 12.86 8.00 -4.64
CA ALA A 73 11.76 7.13 -5.05
C ALA A 73 10.41 7.65 -4.54
N GLY A 74 10.37 8.17 -3.31
CA GLY A 74 9.18 8.80 -2.76
C GLY A 74 8.67 9.98 -3.62
N GLN A 75 9.55 10.87 -4.08
CA GLN A 75 9.19 11.99 -4.94
C GLN A 75 8.65 11.51 -6.30
N PHE A 76 9.29 10.52 -6.91
CA PHE A 76 8.83 9.96 -8.17
C PHE A 76 7.48 9.24 -8.04
N LEU A 77 7.28 8.46 -6.98
CA LEU A 77 5.99 7.80 -6.73
C LEU A 77 4.87 8.82 -6.46
N LEU A 78 5.17 9.94 -5.79
CA LEU A 78 4.20 11.02 -5.59
C LEU A 78 3.83 11.69 -6.91
N SER A 79 4.79 11.96 -7.79
CA SER A 79 4.47 12.49 -9.12
C SER A 79 3.62 11.52 -9.93
N MET A 80 3.90 10.21 -9.85
CA MET A 80 3.07 9.18 -10.48
C MET A 80 1.65 9.12 -9.92
N LEU A 81 1.46 9.32 -8.61
CA LEU A 81 0.13 9.35 -7.99
C LEU A 81 -0.70 10.55 -8.47
N LEU A 82 -0.08 11.73 -8.56
CA LEU A 82 -0.73 12.99 -8.89
C LEU A 82 -0.94 13.21 -10.40
N ASP A 83 -0.27 12.42 -11.25
CA ASP A 83 -0.39 12.51 -12.70
C ASP A 83 -1.69 11.83 -13.19
N GLU A 84 -2.71 12.65 -13.46
CA GLU A 84 -4.05 12.21 -13.90
C GLU A 84 -4.06 11.52 -15.28
N ASP A 85 -3.05 11.78 -16.13
CA ASP A 85 -2.93 11.15 -17.44
C ASP A 85 -2.47 9.68 -17.34
N ARG A 86 -1.97 9.26 -16.16
CA ARG A 86 -1.54 7.88 -15.94
C ARG A 86 -2.72 6.92 -15.72
N PRO A 87 -2.59 5.66 -16.17
CA PRO A 87 -3.58 4.64 -15.87
C PRO A 87 -3.84 4.51 -14.35
N LEU A 88 -5.12 4.47 -13.97
CA LEU A 88 -5.54 4.39 -12.57
C LEU A 88 -4.85 3.26 -11.78
N ALA A 89 -4.64 2.09 -12.40
CA ALA A 89 -3.95 0.97 -11.77
C ALA A 89 -2.49 1.31 -11.39
N THR A 90 -1.79 2.05 -12.25
CA THR A 90 -0.43 2.53 -11.99
C THR A 90 -0.42 3.55 -10.85
N ARG A 91 -1.37 4.49 -10.84
CA ARG A 91 -1.50 5.50 -9.78
C ARG A 91 -1.81 4.86 -8.42
N ARG A 92 -2.68 3.84 -8.39
CA ARG A 92 -2.97 3.04 -7.18
C ARG A 92 -1.75 2.29 -6.66
N ARG A 93 -0.98 1.66 -7.55
CA ARG A 93 0.28 1.00 -7.15
C ARG A 93 1.31 2.00 -6.64
N ALA A 94 1.41 3.18 -7.25
CA ALA A 94 2.25 4.26 -6.75
C ALA A 94 1.83 4.72 -5.34
N ALA A 95 0.52 4.91 -5.11
CA ALA A 95 0.00 5.20 -3.77
C ALA A 95 0.37 4.11 -2.76
N ASN A 96 0.19 2.84 -3.10
CA ASN A 96 0.54 1.72 -2.21
C ASN A 96 2.04 1.73 -1.88
N ALA A 97 2.92 1.90 -2.87
CA ALA A 97 4.35 1.99 -2.69
C ALA A 97 4.78 3.18 -1.83
N LEU A 98 4.11 4.34 -1.95
CA LEU A 98 4.38 5.50 -1.09
C LEU A 98 4.19 5.18 0.39
N HIS A 99 3.22 4.32 0.76
CA HIS A 99 3.04 3.96 2.18
C HIS A 99 4.22 3.17 2.77
N ASP A 100 5.06 2.57 1.93
CA ASP A 100 6.28 1.90 2.38
C ASP A 100 7.49 2.84 2.35
N VAL A 101 7.60 3.68 1.32
CA VAL A 101 8.82 4.45 0.99
C VAL A 101 8.81 5.88 1.52
N ALA A 102 7.65 6.47 1.76
CA ALA A 102 7.55 7.89 2.11
C ALA A 102 8.33 8.24 3.39
N THR A 103 9.14 9.30 3.28
CA THR A 103 9.94 9.92 4.35
C THR A 103 9.43 11.33 4.66
N SER A 104 9.97 11.95 5.72
CA SER A 104 9.58 13.31 6.17
C SER A 104 9.75 14.39 5.09
N ASP A 105 10.61 14.17 4.11
CA ASP A 105 10.86 15.13 3.02
C ASP A 105 9.62 15.32 2.12
N LEU A 106 8.67 14.38 2.15
CA LEU A 106 7.40 14.49 1.41
C LEU A 106 6.31 15.25 2.16
N LEU A 107 6.51 15.66 3.42
CA LEU A 107 5.47 16.35 4.19
C LEU A 107 4.94 17.60 3.46
N GLU A 108 5.84 18.44 2.95
CA GLU A 108 5.44 19.67 2.28
C GLU A 108 4.77 19.42 0.91
N PRO A 109 5.34 18.60 0.00
CA PRO A 109 4.64 18.19 -1.21
C PRO A 109 3.25 17.57 -0.97
N LEU A 110 3.09 16.74 0.07
CA LEU A 110 1.81 16.14 0.41
C LEU A 110 0.80 17.17 0.94
N ARG A 111 1.24 18.17 1.72
CA ARG A 111 0.38 19.29 2.14
C ARG A 111 -0.07 20.14 0.97
N GLN A 112 0.82 20.40 0.02
CA GLN A 112 0.49 21.12 -1.20
C GLN A 112 -0.57 20.37 -2.01
N ALA A 113 -0.40 19.06 -2.20
CA ALA A 113 -1.40 18.22 -2.86
C ALA A 113 -2.75 18.25 -2.12
N MET A 114 -2.75 18.13 -0.78
CA MET A 114 -3.96 18.22 0.04
C MET A 114 -4.66 19.59 -0.01
N GLY A 115 -3.93 20.64 -0.40
CA GLY A 115 -4.47 21.98 -0.62
C GLY A 115 -5.19 22.16 -1.96
N ASP A 116 -5.05 21.22 -2.89
CA ASP A 116 -5.72 21.26 -4.18
C ASP A 116 -7.22 20.95 -4.04
N LEU A 117 -8.06 21.90 -4.42
CA LEU A 117 -9.52 21.79 -4.36
C LEU A 117 -10.09 20.80 -5.37
N LEU A 118 -9.31 20.42 -6.39
CA LEU A 118 -9.71 19.47 -7.42
C LEU A 118 -9.13 18.06 -7.19
N LEU A 119 -8.42 17.85 -6.07
CA LEU A 119 -7.84 16.55 -5.75
C LEU A 119 -8.93 15.47 -5.71
N GLU A 120 -8.73 14.39 -6.46
CA GLU A 120 -9.68 13.28 -6.48
C GLU A 120 -9.89 12.69 -5.07
N PRO A 121 -11.13 12.38 -4.65
CA PRO A 121 -11.41 11.95 -3.27
C PRO A 121 -10.62 10.71 -2.80
N TRP A 122 -10.30 9.80 -3.73
CA TRP A 122 -9.51 8.62 -3.40
C TRP A 122 -8.02 8.98 -3.20
N VAL A 123 -7.49 9.94 -3.98
CA VAL A 123 -6.12 10.47 -3.80
C VAL A 123 -6.05 11.28 -2.51
N GLU A 124 -7.07 12.10 -2.21
CA GLU A 124 -7.18 12.82 -0.93
C GLU A 124 -7.01 11.84 0.24
N THR A 125 -7.72 10.71 0.20
CA THR A 125 -7.62 9.66 1.23
C THR A 125 -6.19 9.11 1.36
N GLU A 126 -5.54 8.79 0.23
CA GLU A 126 -4.16 8.29 0.23
C GLU A 126 -3.17 9.33 0.80
N VAL A 127 -3.24 10.57 0.35
CA VAL A 127 -2.40 11.69 0.82
C VAL A 127 -2.63 11.95 2.31
N GLY A 128 -3.88 11.95 2.78
CA GLY A 128 -4.20 12.16 4.19
C GLY A 128 -3.67 11.05 5.10
N LEU A 129 -3.67 9.80 4.62
CA LEU A 129 -3.05 8.68 5.35
C LEU A 129 -1.52 8.76 5.35
N LEU A 130 -0.90 9.16 4.24
CA LEU A 130 0.55 9.40 4.16
C LEU A 130 0.99 10.51 5.12
N LEU A 131 0.27 11.64 5.14
CA LEU A 131 0.49 12.73 6.09
C LEU A 131 0.42 12.23 7.53
N ALA A 132 -0.62 11.46 7.87
CA ALA A 132 -0.81 10.92 9.22
C ALA A 132 0.32 9.97 9.64
N ARG A 133 0.80 9.12 8.72
CA ARG A 133 1.96 8.24 8.94
C ARG A 133 3.24 9.05 9.18
N LEU A 134 3.42 10.16 8.49
CA LEU A 134 4.57 11.07 8.64
C LEU A 134 4.42 12.03 9.84
N GLY A 135 3.36 11.90 10.64
CA GLY A 135 3.14 12.64 11.89
C GLY A 135 2.13 13.79 11.78
N ASP A 136 1.68 14.17 10.59
CA ASP A 136 0.64 15.18 10.39
C ASP A 136 -0.76 14.54 10.38
N ARG A 137 -1.36 14.44 11.56
CA ARG A 137 -2.60 13.68 11.78
C ARG A 137 -3.88 14.50 11.66
N GLN A 138 -3.80 15.80 11.39
CA GLN A 138 -4.95 16.70 11.50
C GLN A 138 -6.14 16.26 10.64
N THR A 139 -5.87 15.92 9.38
CA THR A 139 -6.88 15.49 8.39
C THR A 139 -7.49 14.14 8.76
N LEU A 140 -6.66 13.14 9.08
CA LEU A 140 -7.12 11.82 9.49
C LEU A 140 -8.02 11.89 10.73
N ASP A 141 -7.59 12.63 11.76
CA ASP A 141 -8.36 12.72 13.00
C ASP A 141 -9.70 13.44 12.77
N ARG A 142 -9.76 14.40 11.84
CA ARG A 142 -11.03 15.02 11.42
C ARG A 142 -11.96 14.01 10.77
N TRP A 143 -11.49 13.21 9.81
CA TRP A 143 -12.31 12.17 9.17
C TRP A 143 -12.80 11.13 10.16
N ILE A 144 -11.93 10.65 11.05
CA ILE A 144 -12.31 9.71 12.12
C ILE A 144 -13.39 10.31 13.02
N ARG A 145 -13.25 11.58 13.43
CA ARG A 145 -14.28 12.27 14.23
C ARG A 145 -15.61 12.39 13.48
N GLN A 146 -15.59 12.70 12.19
CA GLN A 146 -16.80 12.79 11.36
C GLN A 146 -17.50 11.44 11.23
N LEU A 147 -16.75 10.37 10.94
CA LEU A 147 -17.30 9.02 10.88
C LEU A 147 -17.88 8.59 12.22
N ARG A 148 -17.21 8.87 13.33
CA ARG A 148 -17.73 8.55 14.68
C ARG A 148 -19.06 9.21 15.00
N ARG A 149 -19.32 10.44 14.53
CA ARG A 149 -20.63 11.09 14.70
C ARG A 149 -21.78 10.32 14.06
N VAL A 150 -21.49 9.51 13.04
CA VAL A 150 -22.44 8.61 12.38
C VAL A 150 -22.43 7.26 13.08
N THR A 151 -21.25 6.63 13.20
CA THR A 151 -21.14 5.24 13.65
C THR A 151 -21.53 5.07 15.10
N ASP A 152 -21.36 6.06 15.97
CA ASP A 152 -21.61 5.93 17.41
C ASP A 152 -23.07 6.20 17.81
N ARG A 153 -23.94 6.49 16.83
CA ARG A 153 -25.38 6.58 17.04
C ARG A 153 -25.98 5.23 17.40
N ILE A 154 -27.11 5.25 18.09
CA ILE A 154 -27.93 4.05 18.32
C ILE A 154 -28.46 3.56 16.96
N PRO A 155 -28.23 2.28 16.59
CA PRO A 155 -28.75 1.75 15.34
C PRO A 155 -30.28 1.72 15.33
N THR A 156 -30.86 2.21 14.25
CA THR A 156 -32.29 2.12 13.93
C THR A 156 -32.44 1.62 12.50
N THR A 157 -33.64 1.23 12.09
CA THR A 157 -33.92 0.83 10.70
C THR A 157 -33.54 1.91 9.68
N VAL A 158 -33.63 3.20 10.06
CA VAL A 158 -33.28 4.34 9.19
C VAL A 158 -31.78 4.60 9.15
N THR A 159 -31.09 4.44 10.28
CA THR A 159 -29.66 4.81 10.40
C THR A 159 -28.70 3.65 10.14
N LEU A 160 -29.18 2.41 10.10
CA LEU A 160 -28.32 1.22 10.05
C LEU A 160 -27.43 1.16 8.81
N ALA A 161 -27.97 1.51 7.63
CA ALA A 161 -27.18 1.52 6.39
C ALA A 161 -26.01 2.51 6.47
N GLU A 162 -26.29 3.75 6.92
CA GLU A 162 -25.28 4.80 7.11
C GLU A 162 -24.22 4.39 8.15
N ILE A 163 -24.64 3.73 9.23
CA ILE A 163 -23.74 3.20 10.27
C ILE A 163 -22.83 2.11 9.71
N LEU A 164 -23.37 1.15 8.96
CA LEU A 164 -22.59 0.04 8.39
C LEU A 164 -21.54 0.55 7.37
N GLU A 165 -21.94 1.49 6.50
CA GLU A 165 -21.02 2.15 5.57
C GLU A 165 -19.94 2.93 6.33
N GLY A 166 -20.35 3.73 7.32
CA GLY A 166 -19.44 4.50 8.17
C GLY A 166 -18.44 3.62 8.92
N LEU A 167 -18.86 2.46 9.43
CA LEU A 167 -17.99 1.48 10.09
C LEU A 167 -17.00 0.85 9.10
N GLY A 168 -17.41 0.61 7.85
CA GLY A 168 -16.51 0.16 6.79
C GLY A 168 -15.36 1.15 6.57
N ARG A 169 -15.69 2.42 6.35
CA ARG A 169 -14.71 3.50 6.15
C ARG A 169 -13.85 3.76 7.38
N LEU A 170 -14.46 3.71 8.58
CA LEU A 170 -13.74 3.91 9.84
C LEU A 170 -12.74 2.78 10.09
N GLY A 171 -13.12 1.54 9.81
CA GLY A 171 -12.24 0.37 9.94
C GLY A 171 -11.05 0.48 9.00
N ASP A 172 -11.27 0.84 7.74
CA ASP A 172 -10.21 1.06 6.74
C ASP A 172 -9.22 2.14 7.18
N LEU A 173 -9.70 3.33 7.57
CA LEU A 173 -8.84 4.41 8.05
C LEU A 173 -8.04 4.00 9.29
N GLN A 174 -8.66 3.29 10.24
CA GLN A 174 -7.98 2.83 11.45
C GLN A 174 -6.92 1.78 11.13
N PHE A 175 -7.22 0.83 10.24
CA PHE A 175 -6.29 -0.21 9.83
C PHE A 175 -5.07 0.41 9.15
N ARG A 176 -5.32 1.24 8.13
CA ARG A 176 -4.28 1.86 7.29
C ARG A 176 -3.47 2.95 8.00
N SER A 177 -3.95 3.45 9.14
CA SER A 177 -3.20 4.36 10.02
C SER A 177 -2.60 3.66 11.26
N GLU A 178 -2.53 2.32 11.23
CA GLU A 178 -1.92 1.45 12.26
C GLU A 178 -2.62 1.48 13.63
N ALA A 179 -3.84 2.00 13.70
CA ALA A 179 -4.71 1.93 14.88
C ALA A 179 -5.43 0.56 14.98
N LEU A 180 -4.67 -0.54 14.93
CA LEU A 180 -5.17 -1.91 14.75
C LEU A 180 -6.16 -2.36 15.84
N GLY A 181 -5.97 -1.92 17.08
CA GLY A 181 -6.92 -2.19 18.16
C GLY A 181 -8.30 -1.55 17.92
N ALA A 182 -8.31 -0.31 17.41
CA ALA A 182 -9.54 0.38 17.05
C ALA A 182 -10.19 -0.27 15.82
N ALA A 183 -9.40 -0.61 14.79
CA ALA A 183 -9.87 -1.31 13.60
C ALA A 183 -10.53 -2.65 13.95
N THR A 184 -9.89 -3.44 14.82
CA THR A 184 -10.43 -4.71 15.35
C THR A 184 -11.80 -4.50 15.99
N ALA A 185 -11.95 -3.48 16.85
CA ALA A 185 -13.22 -3.18 17.51
C ALA A 185 -14.30 -2.76 16.49
N THR A 186 -13.93 -1.95 15.49
CA THR A 186 -14.81 -1.50 14.42
C THR A 186 -15.30 -2.66 13.55
N HIS A 187 -14.42 -3.57 13.12
CA HIS A 187 -14.80 -4.75 12.34
C HIS A 187 -15.71 -5.68 13.13
N ARG A 188 -15.40 -5.96 14.41
CA ARG A 188 -16.27 -6.76 15.28
C ARG A 188 -17.65 -6.15 15.44
N ARG A 189 -17.73 -4.83 15.63
CA ARG A 189 -19.01 -4.12 15.71
C ARG A 189 -19.81 -4.24 14.42
N ARG A 190 -19.17 -4.07 13.25
CA ARG A 190 -19.82 -4.21 11.94
C ARG A 190 -20.35 -5.63 11.74
N ILE A 191 -19.54 -6.66 12.04
CA ILE A 191 -19.95 -8.07 11.99
C ILE A 191 -21.15 -8.32 12.91
N ALA A 192 -21.12 -7.83 14.16
CA ALA A 192 -22.21 -8.01 15.10
C ALA A 192 -23.54 -7.41 14.61
N LEU A 193 -23.50 -6.19 14.04
CA LEU A 193 -24.68 -5.55 13.46
C LEU A 193 -25.21 -6.31 12.25
N MET A 194 -24.34 -6.81 11.37
CA MET A 194 -24.75 -7.60 10.22
C MET A 194 -25.37 -8.94 10.66
N LYS A 195 -24.78 -9.61 11.65
CA LYS A 195 -25.30 -10.87 12.20
C LYS A 195 -26.70 -10.71 12.80
N ASP A 196 -26.97 -9.55 13.39
CA ASP A 196 -28.29 -9.18 13.94
C ASP A 196 -29.29 -8.78 12.84
N LEU A 197 -28.83 -8.13 11.77
CA LEU A 197 -29.64 -7.68 10.63
C LEU A 197 -30.08 -8.82 9.72
N ILE A 198 -29.15 -9.71 9.34
CA ILE A 198 -29.33 -10.69 8.27
C ILE A 198 -30.59 -11.56 8.46
N PRO A 199 -30.90 -12.11 9.64
CA PRO A 199 -32.12 -12.91 9.83
C PRO A 199 -33.43 -12.13 9.65
N ARG A 200 -33.38 -10.79 9.66
CA ARG A 200 -34.56 -9.90 9.60
C ARG A 200 -34.82 -9.31 8.22
N VAL A 201 -33.92 -9.54 7.26
CA VAL A 201 -34.12 -9.11 5.87
C VAL A 201 -34.76 -10.22 5.04
N PRO A 202 -35.40 -9.89 3.90
CA PRO A 202 -35.90 -10.90 2.97
C PRO A 202 -34.83 -11.91 2.57
N GLU A 203 -35.20 -13.17 2.43
CA GLU A 203 -34.29 -14.30 2.12
C GLU A 203 -33.35 -14.02 0.95
N ARG A 204 -33.87 -13.38 -0.12
CA ARG A 204 -33.09 -12.99 -1.31
C ARG A 204 -31.88 -12.07 -1.00
N LEU A 205 -31.90 -11.36 0.13
CA LEU A 205 -30.81 -10.47 0.57
C LEU A 205 -29.89 -11.14 1.59
N GLN A 206 -30.29 -12.26 2.20
CA GLN A 206 -29.51 -12.90 3.26
C GLN A 206 -28.19 -13.44 2.75
N LYS A 207 -28.19 -14.12 1.59
CA LYS A 207 -26.98 -14.67 0.97
C LYS A 207 -25.92 -13.59 0.67
N PRO A 208 -26.21 -12.51 -0.09
CA PRO A 208 -25.20 -11.49 -0.36
C PRO A 208 -24.72 -10.75 0.90
N LEU A 209 -25.60 -10.51 1.89
CA LEU A 209 -25.19 -9.89 3.15
C LEU A 209 -24.34 -10.81 4.02
N ASN A 210 -24.62 -12.12 4.04
CA ASN A 210 -23.74 -13.11 4.66
C ASN A 210 -22.37 -13.13 3.98
N ASP A 211 -22.34 -13.08 2.64
CA ASP A 211 -21.10 -13.06 1.87
C ASP A 211 -20.22 -11.85 2.22
N GLU A 212 -20.85 -10.67 2.31
CA GLU A 212 -20.19 -9.43 2.74
C GLU A 212 -19.72 -9.52 4.19
N MET A 213 -20.55 -10.04 5.10
CA MET A 213 -20.17 -10.23 6.51
C MET A 213 -18.95 -11.15 6.65
N GLN A 214 -18.90 -12.23 5.86
CA GLN A 214 -17.76 -13.13 5.85
C GLN A 214 -16.52 -12.44 5.28
N ALA A 215 -16.62 -11.64 4.20
CA ALA A 215 -15.49 -10.87 3.70
C ALA A 215 -14.88 -9.91 4.76
N ILE A 216 -15.70 -9.35 5.67
CA ILE A 216 -15.19 -8.48 6.76
C ILE A 216 -14.28 -9.25 7.72
N HIS A 217 -14.48 -10.55 7.90
CA HIS A 217 -13.60 -11.35 8.75
C HIS A 217 -12.17 -11.43 8.20
N TYR A 218 -11.95 -11.22 6.90
CA TYR A 218 -10.60 -11.14 6.33
C TYR A 218 -9.82 -9.95 6.91
N ASN A 219 -10.42 -8.76 6.89
CA ASN A 219 -9.81 -7.56 7.46
C ASN A 219 -9.63 -7.69 8.98
N LEU A 220 -10.56 -8.35 9.67
CA LEU A 220 -10.41 -8.68 11.08
C LEU A 220 -9.22 -9.63 11.32
N ALA A 221 -9.04 -10.66 10.48
CA ALA A 221 -7.91 -11.58 10.56
C ALA A 221 -6.58 -10.85 10.39
N CYS A 222 -6.47 -9.94 9.41
CA CYS A 222 -5.27 -9.11 9.22
C CYS A 222 -4.96 -8.29 10.49
N CYS A 223 -5.96 -7.62 11.08
CA CYS A 223 -5.77 -6.88 12.34
C CYS A 223 -5.28 -7.78 13.48
N LEU A 224 -5.84 -8.99 13.59
CA LEU A 224 -5.52 -9.93 14.67
C LEU A 224 -4.11 -10.53 14.49
N ALA A 225 -3.73 -10.89 13.27
CA ALA A 225 -2.41 -11.38 12.93
C ALA A 225 -1.32 -10.33 13.22
N LEU A 226 -1.52 -9.09 12.75
CA LEU A 226 -0.60 -7.98 13.00
C LEU A 226 -0.48 -7.59 14.49
N THR A 227 -1.46 -7.96 15.33
CA THR A 227 -1.42 -7.73 16.79
C THR A 227 -1.03 -8.98 17.59
N GLY A 228 -0.56 -10.04 16.92
CA GLY A 228 -0.08 -11.26 17.57
C GLY A 228 -1.17 -12.17 18.16
N LYS A 229 -2.44 -11.92 17.83
CA LYS A 229 -3.59 -12.72 18.30
C LYS A 229 -3.85 -13.88 17.33
N ILE A 230 -2.86 -14.76 17.22
CA ILE A 230 -2.75 -15.77 16.16
C ILE A 230 -3.95 -16.73 16.14
N ASP A 231 -4.40 -17.25 17.29
CA ASP A 231 -5.56 -18.15 17.34
C ASP A 231 -6.83 -17.50 16.78
N ALA A 232 -7.12 -16.28 17.24
CA ALA A 232 -8.28 -15.52 16.77
C ALA A 232 -8.14 -15.12 15.29
N ALA A 233 -6.91 -14.95 14.79
CA ALA A 233 -6.65 -14.69 13.39
C ALA A 233 -6.98 -15.92 12.52
N PHE A 234 -6.58 -17.13 12.93
CA PHE A 234 -7.00 -18.36 12.24
C PHE A 234 -8.53 -18.48 12.16
N GLU A 235 -9.22 -18.31 13.29
CA GLU A 235 -10.68 -18.37 13.34
C GLU A 235 -11.34 -17.35 12.38
N ALA A 236 -10.84 -16.11 12.38
CA ALA A 236 -11.35 -15.07 11.48
C ALA A 236 -11.03 -15.39 10.01
N THR A 237 -9.86 -15.93 9.69
CA THR A 237 -9.53 -16.36 8.33
C THR A 237 -10.45 -17.48 7.86
N GLU A 238 -10.76 -18.48 8.69
CA GLU A 238 -11.72 -19.54 8.36
C GLU A 238 -13.12 -18.99 8.05
N GLN A 239 -13.62 -18.07 8.87
CA GLN A 239 -14.89 -17.40 8.60
C GLN A 239 -14.83 -16.64 7.26
N SER A 240 -13.72 -15.95 6.99
CA SER A 240 -13.57 -15.18 5.76
C SER A 240 -13.58 -16.03 4.50
N LEU A 241 -13.04 -17.25 4.55
CA LEU A 241 -13.02 -18.17 3.43
C LEU A 241 -14.40 -18.70 3.04
N GLN A 242 -15.43 -18.47 3.84
CA GLN A 242 -16.82 -18.74 3.46
C GLN A 242 -17.40 -17.69 2.50
N SER A 243 -16.73 -16.55 2.36
CA SER A 243 -17.08 -15.53 1.36
C SER A 243 -16.65 -15.96 -0.05
N SER A 244 -17.49 -15.63 -1.03
CA SER A 244 -17.24 -15.83 -2.46
C SER A 244 -16.10 -14.95 -3.00
N THR A 245 -15.77 -13.86 -2.31
CA THR A 245 -14.72 -12.91 -2.74
C THR A 245 -13.35 -13.23 -2.15
N ILE A 246 -13.26 -14.08 -1.12
CA ILE A 246 -12.01 -14.40 -0.43
C ILE A 246 -11.51 -15.78 -0.87
N ARG A 247 -10.33 -15.78 -1.49
CA ARG A 247 -9.68 -17.00 -2.00
C ARG A 247 -8.54 -17.41 -1.08
N ILE A 248 -8.31 -18.73 -0.97
CA ILE A 248 -7.16 -19.25 -0.22
C ILE A 248 -5.84 -18.71 -0.74
N THR A 249 -5.74 -18.46 -2.05
CA THR A 249 -4.57 -17.86 -2.69
C THR A 249 -4.24 -16.46 -2.17
N MET A 250 -5.24 -15.68 -1.72
CA MET A 250 -5.02 -14.38 -1.09
C MET A 250 -4.33 -14.56 0.27
N VAL A 251 -4.85 -15.47 1.10
CA VAL A 251 -4.31 -15.79 2.44
C VAL A 251 -2.85 -16.26 2.35
N GLN A 252 -2.49 -17.00 1.30
CA GLN A 252 -1.14 -17.53 1.10
C GLN A 252 -0.08 -16.44 0.84
N VAL A 253 -0.46 -15.30 0.26
CA VAL A 253 0.48 -14.25 -0.14
C VAL A 253 0.37 -12.98 0.70
N ASP A 254 -0.76 -12.74 1.37
CA ASP A 254 -1.00 -11.51 2.13
C ASP A 254 0.00 -11.35 3.28
N GLY A 255 0.85 -10.33 3.21
CA GLY A 255 1.85 -10.06 4.23
C GLY A 255 1.27 -9.73 5.61
N ASP A 256 0.04 -9.21 5.69
CA ASP A 256 -0.61 -8.93 6.98
C ASP A 256 -0.97 -10.23 7.72
N LEU A 257 -1.11 -11.34 6.98
CA LEU A 257 -1.34 -12.69 7.51
C LEU A 257 -0.05 -13.53 7.62
N ARG A 258 1.14 -12.94 7.43
CA ARG A 258 2.43 -13.65 7.50
C ARG A 258 2.59 -14.44 8.81
N ALA A 259 2.14 -13.89 9.93
CA ALA A 259 2.24 -14.55 11.22
C ALA A 259 1.47 -15.88 11.29
N LEU A 260 0.39 -16.04 10.50
CA LEU A 260 -0.28 -17.34 10.38
C LEU A 260 0.60 -18.36 9.65
N ARG A 261 1.33 -17.92 8.62
CA ARG A 261 2.20 -18.78 7.80
C ARG A 261 3.46 -19.24 8.53
N GLU A 262 3.88 -18.46 9.52
CA GLU A 262 5.02 -18.77 10.39
C GLU A 262 4.62 -19.66 11.58
N ASP A 263 3.31 -19.86 11.83
CA ASP A 263 2.81 -20.75 12.89
C ASP A 263 2.95 -22.23 12.48
N ALA A 264 3.34 -23.08 13.43
CA ALA A 264 3.54 -24.51 13.19
C ALA A 264 2.29 -25.24 12.66
N ARG A 265 1.09 -24.72 12.96
CA ARG A 265 -0.19 -25.29 12.51
C ARG A 265 -0.51 -24.96 11.05
N TRP A 266 0.22 -24.04 10.41
CA TRP A 266 -0.12 -23.52 9.09
C TRP A 266 -0.31 -24.61 8.04
N SER A 267 0.62 -25.58 7.98
CA SER A 267 0.59 -26.64 6.95
C SER A 267 -0.67 -27.49 7.05
N ASP A 268 -1.00 -27.94 8.26
CA ASP A 268 -2.19 -28.78 8.51
C ASP A 268 -3.47 -27.98 8.30
N TRP A 269 -3.49 -26.73 8.78
CA TRP A 269 -4.61 -25.82 8.59
C TRP A 269 -4.88 -25.56 7.10
N LEU A 270 -3.84 -25.25 6.31
CA LEU A 270 -3.95 -24.96 4.88
C LEU A 270 -4.46 -26.18 4.11
N SER A 271 -3.92 -27.38 4.39
CA SER A 271 -4.36 -28.62 3.75
C SER A 271 -5.87 -28.84 3.97
N LYS A 272 -6.33 -28.67 5.21
CA LYS A 272 -7.76 -28.76 5.55
C LYS A 272 -8.61 -27.75 4.76
N GLN A 273 -8.18 -26.50 4.68
CA GLN A 273 -8.94 -25.47 3.93
C GLN A 273 -9.01 -25.75 2.42
N ILE A 274 -8.00 -26.42 1.85
CA ILE A 274 -7.99 -26.80 0.44
C ILE A 274 -8.90 -28.00 0.22
N GLU A 275 -8.80 -29.03 1.07
CA GLU A 275 -9.64 -30.24 1.02
C GLU A 275 -11.13 -29.91 1.15
N ASP A 276 -11.50 -29.06 2.11
CA ASP A 276 -12.89 -28.63 2.33
C ASP A 276 -13.50 -27.88 1.13
N LYS A 277 -12.67 -27.40 0.19
CA LYS A 277 -13.11 -26.67 -1.02
C LYS A 277 -13.05 -27.49 -2.32
N VAL A 278 -12.52 -28.72 -2.29
CA VAL A 278 -12.63 -29.68 -3.40
C VAL A 278 -13.87 -30.54 -3.15
N PRO A 279 -14.89 -30.55 -4.03
CA PRO A 279 -16.01 -31.46 -3.86
C PRO A 279 -15.50 -32.90 -3.88
N ALA A 280 -15.98 -33.74 -2.95
CA ALA A 280 -15.68 -35.17 -2.84
C ALA A 280 -16.01 -36.03 -4.10
N SER A 281 -16.42 -35.41 -5.21
CA SER A 281 -16.67 -36.04 -6.50
C SER A 281 -15.43 -36.11 -7.41
N GLN A 282 -14.24 -35.78 -6.91
CA GLN A 282 -12.96 -35.91 -7.65
C GLN A 282 -11.93 -36.76 -6.89
N THR A 283 -12.35 -37.61 -5.96
CA THR A 283 -11.50 -38.66 -5.40
C THR A 283 -11.51 -39.86 -6.35
N PRO A 284 -10.35 -40.43 -6.75
CA PRO A 284 -10.26 -41.55 -7.70
C PRO A 284 -11.07 -42.80 -7.27
N GLU A 285 -11.43 -42.92 -5.99
CA GLU A 285 -12.21 -44.04 -5.46
C GLU A 285 -13.68 -44.05 -5.90
N ALA A 286 -14.23 -42.94 -6.41
CA ALA A 286 -15.61 -42.87 -6.88
C ALA A 286 -15.82 -43.45 -8.30
N GLU A 287 -14.74 -43.73 -9.03
CA GLU A 287 -14.81 -44.24 -10.41
C GLU A 287 -14.72 -45.78 -10.47
N GLU A 288 -14.21 -46.43 -9.42
CA GLU A 288 -14.12 -47.90 -9.32
C GLU A 288 -15.45 -48.54 -8.85
N GLN A 289 -16.39 -47.76 -8.33
CA GLN A 289 -17.75 -48.21 -8.03
C GLN A 289 -18.74 -47.98 -9.18
N ARG A 290 -18.30 -47.43 -10.32
CA ARG A 290 -19.11 -47.20 -11.52
C ARG A 290 -18.67 -48.01 -12.74
N ARG A 291 -17.76 -48.98 -12.57
CA ARG A 291 -17.39 -49.95 -13.61
C ARG A 291 -17.87 -51.35 -13.24
#